data_AF-A0A183KQC2-F1
#
_entry.id   AF-A0A183KQC2-F1
#
_cell.length_a   1.000
_cell.length_b   1.000
_cell.length_c   1.000
_cell.angle_alpha   90.00
_cell.angle_beta   90.00
_cell.angle_gamma   90.00
#
_symmetry.space_group_name_H-M   'P 1'
#
loop_
_entity.id
_entity.type
_entity.pdbx_description
1 polymer ?
#
loop_
_entity_poly.entity_id
_entity_poly.type
_entity_poly.pdbx_seq_one_letter_code
_entity_poly.pdbx_strand_id
1 'polypeptide(L)'
;MPEETEINNGITENKTVETTELIKENVIVSEKEIKTYKCVTLGAFGGSKHIRIDMNEVKSVGKNEVAIDVQACGINFLDIMTRQGLIDQAMKPPFILGSECTGIISEVGEKVTTYKVMLKLFHSFY
;
A
#
# COMPACT_ATOMS: atom_id res chain seq x y z
N MET A 1 4.76 70.65 -24.78
CA MET A 1 5.97 71.12 -25.48
C MET A 1 7.15 70.36 -24.89
N PRO A 2 8.08 69.85 -25.72
CA PRO A 2 7.94 68.61 -26.52
C PRO A 2 9.07 67.61 -26.16
N GLU A 3 9.40 66.53 -26.88
CA GLU A 3 8.81 65.76 -28.01
C GLU A 3 8.08 64.48 -27.49
N GLU A 4 7.40 63.59 -28.23
CA GLU A 4 7.27 63.20 -29.67
C GLU A 4 8.28 62.19 -30.27
N THR A 5 7.79 60.97 -30.50
CA THR A 5 7.97 60.17 -31.75
C THR A 5 7.06 58.93 -31.61
N GLU A 6 5.80 59.01 -32.02
CA GLU A 6 5.29 58.84 -33.40
C GLU A 6 5.23 57.36 -33.88
N ILE A 7 3.98 56.86 -33.97
CA ILE A 7 3.27 56.19 -35.11
C ILE A 7 4.11 55.43 -36.20
N ASN A 8 3.62 54.36 -36.86
CA ASN A 8 2.23 53.99 -37.16
C ASN A 8 1.98 52.50 -37.54
N ASN A 9 0.70 52.15 -37.49
CA ASN A 9 -0.08 50.98 -37.91
C ASN A 9 0.35 50.07 -39.09
N GLY A 10 -0.12 48.81 -38.99
CA GLY A 10 -0.52 47.90 -40.08
C GLY A 10 -1.26 46.68 -39.49
N ILE A 11 -2.60 46.67 -39.39
CA ILE A 11 -3.56 46.11 -40.37
C ILE A 11 -3.11 44.68 -40.80
N THR A 12 -3.83 43.58 -40.50
CA THR A 12 -5.18 43.28 -41.01
C THR A 12 -5.91 42.22 -40.15
N GLU A 13 -7.24 42.15 -40.27
CA GLU A 13 -8.14 41.26 -39.54
C GLU A 13 -8.16 39.78 -39.98
N ASN A 14 -8.72 38.94 -39.09
CA ASN A 14 -9.59 37.78 -39.35
C ASN A 14 -9.10 36.60 -40.22
N LYS A 15 -9.03 35.41 -39.58
CA LYS A 15 -9.84 34.26 -40.02
C LYS A 15 -10.14 33.26 -38.91
N THR A 16 -11.37 32.77 -38.91
CA THR A 16 -11.95 31.79 -37.98
C THR A 16 -11.97 30.40 -38.63
N VAL A 17 -12.11 29.35 -37.78
CA VAL A 17 -12.48 27.95 -38.10
C VAL A 17 -11.36 27.03 -38.61
N GLU A 18 -10.96 26.07 -37.76
CA GLU A 18 -11.10 24.60 -37.95
C GLU A 18 -10.61 23.88 -36.66
N THR A 19 -11.51 23.47 -35.74
CA THR A 19 -12.09 22.11 -35.55
C THR A 19 -11.09 20.98 -35.23
N THR A 20 -11.15 20.44 -33.99
CA THR A 20 -10.68 19.08 -33.55
C THR A 20 -9.19 18.72 -33.78
N GLU A 21 -8.43 18.05 -32.91
CA GLU A 21 -8.58 17.32 -31.63
C GLU A 21 -7.38 17.76 -30.72
N LEU A 22 -7.15 17.43 -29.45
CA LEU A 22 -7.03 16.13 -28.77
C LEU A 22 -7.03 16.33 -27.25
N ILE A 23 -7.71 15.44 -26.53
CA ILE A 23 -7.39 14.95 -25.17
C ILE A 23 -7.04 16.04 -24.12
N LYS A 24 -8.06 16.59 -23.45
CA LYS A 24 -7.90 16.96 -22.04
C LYS A 24 -7.90 15.66 -21.23
N GLU A 25 -6.75 15.29 -20.69
CA GLU A 25 -6.63 14.15 -19.80
C GLU A 25 -7.52 14.37 -18.56
N ASN A 26 -8.62 13.63 -18.48
CA ASN A 26 -9.39 13.48 -17.25
C ASN A 26 -8.53 12.65 -16.28
N VAL A 27 -7.64 13.31 -15.56
CA VAL A 27 -6.93 12.74 -14.41
C VAL A 27 -7.93 12.58 -13.27
N ILE A 28 -8.77 11.54 -13.38
CA ILE A 28 -9.61 11.06 -12.29
C ILE A 28 -8.67 10.37 -11.29
N VAL A 29 -8.10 11.16 -10.37
CA VAL A 29 -7.49 10.59 -9.17
C VAL A 29 -8.62 10.05 -8.32
N SER A 30 -8.92 8.76 -8.46
CA SER A 30 -9.82 8.08 -7.54
C SER A 30 -9.16 8.05 -6.16
N GLU A 31 -9.80 8.66 -5.17
CA GLU A 31 -9.40 8.51 -3.77
C GLU A 31 -9.53 7.03 -3.39
N LYS A 32 -8.40 6.32 -3.43
CA LYS A 32 -8.37 4.89 -3.12
C LYS A 32 -8.54 4.72 -1.61
N GLU A 33 -9.68 4.16 -1.21
CA GLU A 33 -10.00 3.86 0.18
C GLU A 33 -8.84 3.11 0.87
N ILE A 34 -8.25 3.73 1.90
CA ILE A 34 -7.15 3.13 2.66
C ILE A 34 -7.74 2.13 3.66
N LYS A 35 -7.73 0.85 3.27
CA LYS A 35 -8.10 -0.24 4.18
C LYS A 35 -7.07 -0.36 5.29
N THR A 36 -7.53 -0.59 6.51
CA THR A 36 -6.70 -0.80 7.70
C THR A 36 -6.99 -2.14 8.35
N TYR A 37 -6.03 -2.68 9.09
CA TYR A 37 -6.14 -3.93 9.84
C TYR A 37 -5.52 -3.80 11.23
N LYS A 38 -6.02 -4.59 12.18
CA LYS A 38 -5.42 -4.73 13.51
C LYS A 38 -4.26 -5.71 13.45
N CYS A 39 -3.15 -5.37 14.09
CA CYS A 39 -2.01 -6.26 14.22
C CYS A 39 -1.44 -6.27 15.65
N VAL A 40 -0.75 -7.34 16.01
CA VAL A 40 -0.06 -7.46 17.30
C VAL A 40 1.38 -7.03 17.09
N THR A 41 1.79 -5.93 17.71
CA THR A 41 3.13 -5.34 17.52
C THR A 41 3.97 -5.48 18.78
N LEU A 42 5.23 -5.86 18.62
CA LEU A 42 6.24 -5.80 19.66
C LEU A 42 6.94 -4.44 19.63
N GLY A 43 6.91 -3.67 20.72
CA GLY A 43 7.60 -2.38 20.82
C GLY A 43 9.06 -2.46 21.23
N ALA A 44 9.42 -3.44 22.05
CA ALA A 44 10.77 -3.72 22.54
C ALA A 44 10.88 -5.18 22.97
N PHE A 45 12.08 -5.76 23.00
CA PHE A 45 12.26 -7.14 23.45
C PHE A 45 11.92 -7.32 24.94
N GLY A 46 11.38 -8.49 25.30
CA GLY A 46 11.19 -8.93 26.68
C GLY A 46 9.81 -9.55 26.96
N GLY A 47 9.20 -9.12 28.06
CA GLY A 47 7.91 -9.62 28.55
C GLY A 47 6.70 -9.09 27.78
N SER A 48 5.51 -9.61 28.13
CA SER A 48 4.22 -9.23 27.52
C SER A 48 3.90 -7.74 27.56
N LYS A 49 4.47 -6.97 28.51
CA LYS A 49 4.31 -5.51 28.63
C LYS A 49 4.73 -4.69 27.39
N HIS A 50 5.49 -5.30 26.47
CA HIS A 50 5.92 -4.66 25.23
C HIS A 50 5.06 -5.04 24.01
N ILE A 51 4.07 -5.92 24.18
CA ILE A 51 3.06 -6.23 23.17
C ILE A 51 1.95 -5.17 23.22
N ARG A 52 1.53 -4.70 22.05
CA ARG A 52 0.34 -3.85 21.88
C ARG A 52 -0.45 -4.27 20.64
N ILE A 53 -1.67 -3.77 20.53
CA ILE A 53 -2.48 -3.90 19.31
C ILE A 53 -2.42 -2.54 18.60
N ASP A 54 -1.90 -2.54 17.37
CA ASP A 54 -1.87 -1.36 16.50
C ASP A 54 -2.90 -1.47 15.37
N MET A 55 -3.15 -0.35 14.69
CA MET A 55 -3.84 -0.30 13.40
C MET A 55 -2.82 0.05 12.31
N ASN A 56 -2.73 -0.79 11.28
CA ASN A 56 -1.83 -0.60 10.13
C ASN A 56 -2.61 -0.49 8.82
N GLU A 57 -2.03 0.16 7.82
CA GLU A 57 -2.56 0.23 6.45
C GLU A 57 -2.29 -1.06 5.68
N VAL A 58 -3.29 -1.55 4.95
CA VAL A 58 -3.17 -2.70 4.05
C VAL A 58 -2.33 -2.30 2.84
N LYS A 59 -1.18 -2.94 2.66
CA LYS A 59 -0.31 -2.76 1.49
C LYS A 59 -0.92 -3.45 0.27
N SER A 60 -0.68 -2.90 -0.92
CA SER A 60 -1.02 -3.57 -2.18
C SER A 60 -0.27 -4.89 -2.34
N VAL A 61 -0.95 -5.94 -2.82
CA VAL A 61 -0.32 -7.24 -3.07
C VAL A 61 0.79 -7.14 -4.13
N GLY A 62 1.96 -7.73 -3.85
CA GLY A 62 3.03 -7.87 -4.82
C GLY A 62 2.68 -8.87 -5.93
N LYS A 63 3.38 -8.79 -7.08
CA LYS A 63 3.08 -9.64 -8.25
C LYS A 63 3.14 -11.15 -7.99
N ASN A 64 3.93 -11.60 -7.02
CA ASN A 64 4.10 -13.01 -6.65
C ASN A 64 3.47 -13.35 -5.28
N GLU A 65 2.63 -12.47 -4.73
CA GLU A 65 2.11 -12.58 -3.36
C GLU A 65 0.60 -12.85 -3.36
N VAL A 66 0.05 -13.20 -2.20
CA VAL A 66 -1.39 -13.27 -1.95
C VAL A 66 -1.73 -12.46 -0.70
N ALA A 67 -2.82 -11.72 -0.72
CA ALA A 67 -3.40 -11.09 0.47
C ALA A 67 -4.37 -12.09 1.13
N ILE A 68 -4.30 -12.22 2.45
CA ILE A 68 -5.11 -13.15 3.23
C ILE A 68 -5.85 -12.37 4.32
N ASP A 69 -7.18 -12.45 4.30
CA ASP A 69 -8.02 -11.99 5.39
C ASP A 69 -7.95 -13.04 6.52
N VAL A 70 -7.05 -12.79 7.47
CA VAL A 70 -6.73 -13.71 8.57
C VAL A 70 -7.95 -13.93 9.47
N GLN A 71 -8.32 -15.20 9.64
CA GLN A 71 -9.40 -15.65 10.52
C GLN A 71 -8.88 -16.20 11.85
N ALA A 72 -7.70 -16.82 11.84
CA ALA A 72 -6.98 -17.24 13.03
C ALA A 72 -5.47 -17.27 12.78
N CYS A 73 -4.68 -17.06 13.83
CA CYS A 73 -3.24 -17.31 13.86
C CYS A 73 -2.92 -18.38 14.91
N GLY A 74 -1.88 -19.17 14.64
CA GLY A 74 -1.30 -20.06 15.64
C GLY A 74 -0.28 -19.32 16.49
N ILE A 75 0.03 -19.88 17.67
CA ILE A 75 1.00 -19.34 18.61
C ILE A 75 1.98 -20.46 18.96
N ASN A 76 3.25 -20.23 18.69
CA ASN A 76 4.33 -21.17 18.90
C ASN A 76 5.25 -20.75 20.04
N PHE A 77 6.05 -21.69 20.53
CA PHE A 77 7.12 -21.35 21.47
C PHE A 77 8.15 -20.39 20.85
N LEU A 78 8.29 -20.42 19.51
CA LEU A 78 9.12 -19.50 18.76
C LEU A 78 8.73 -18.03 18.98
N ASP A 79 7.42 -17.71 19.09
CA ASP A 79 6.95 -16.34 19.34
C ASP A 79 7.43 -15.81 20.71
N ILE A 80 7.55 -16.68 21.72
CA ILE A 80 8.06 -16.32 23.04
C ILE A 80 9.55 -16.00 22.96
N MET A 81 10.32 -16.88 22.32
CA MET A 81 11.77 -16.76 22.14
C MET A 81 12.14 -15.51 21.30
N THR A 82 11.44 -15.32 20.17
CA THR A 82 11.46 -14.11 19.34
C THR A 82 11.19 -12.87 20.16
N ARG A 83 10.09 -12.84 20.93
CA ARG A 83 9.70 -11.67 21.72
C ARG A 83 10.74 -11.33 22.80
N GLN A 84 11.38 -12.34 23.37
CA GLN A 84 12.43 -12.15 24.37
C GLN A 84 13.79 -11.75 23.77
N GLY A 85 13.95 -11.76 22.45
CA GLY A 85 15.22 -11.50 21.78
C GLY A 85 16.22 -12.66 21.90
N LEU A 86 15.73 -13.88 22.09
CA LEU A 86 16.53 -15.11 22.24
C LEU A 86 16.81 -15.80 20.90
N ILE A 87 16.40 -15.19 19.79
CA ILE A 87 16.59 -15.67 18.42
C ILE A 87 17.14 -14.51 17.60
N ASP A 88 18.17 -14.76 16.81
CA ASP A 88 18.67 -13.79 15.85
C ASP A 88 17.61 -13.51 14.79
N GLN A 89 17.12 -12.26 14.77
CA GLN A 89 16.15 -11.78 13.79
C GLN A 89 16.74 -10.65 12.96
N ALA A 90 16.41 -10.65 11.66
CA ALA A 90 16.78 -9.59 10.74
C ALA A 90 16.16 -8.23 11.11
N MET A 91 15.02 -8.22 11.80
CA MET A 91 14.32 -7.02 12.24
C MET A 91 14.41 -6.85 13.76
N LYS A 92 14.73 -5.64 14.20
CA LYS A 92 14.65 -5.24 15.62
C LYS A 92 13.31 -4.54 15.89
N PRO A 93 12.77 -4.56 17.12
CA PRO A 93 11.54 -3.86 17.45
C PRO A 93 11.63 -2.36 17.09
N PRO A 94 10.53 -1.74 16.59
CA PRO A 94 9.18 -2.31 16.53
C PRO A 94 8.90 -3.19 15.31
N PHE A 95 8.22 -4.33 15.51
CA PHE A 95 7.76 -5.21 14.43
C PHE A 95 6.46 -5.97 14.76
N ILE A 96 5.76 -6.47 13.73
CA ILE A 96 4.52 -7.26 13.86
C ILE A 96 4.86 -8.71 14.22
N LEU A 97 4.18 -9.27 15.21
CA LEU A 97 4.33 -10.66 15.65
C LEU A 97 3.42 -11.63 14.87
N GLY A 98 3.81 -12.90 14.86
CA GLY A 98 3.07 -14.01 14.28
C GLY A 98 3.78 -14.63 13.07
N SER A 99 4.08 -15.92 13.17
CA SER A 99 4.69 -16.72 12.10
C SER A 99 3.70 -17.60 11.34
N GLU A 100 2.41 -17.66 11.69
CA GLU A 100 1.46 -18.50 10.95
C GLU A 100 0.02 -18.00 11.01
N CYS A 101 -0.75 -18.30 9.97
CA CYS A 101 -2.15 -17.93 9.89
C CYS A 101 -2.99 -18.89 9.04
N THR A 102 -4.30 -18.81 9.26
CA THR A 102 -5.30 -19.32 8.34
C THR A 102 -6.37 -18.27 8.08
N GLY A 103 -6.90 -18.26 6.86
CA GLY A 103 -7.85 -17.24 6.42
C GLY A 103 -8.32 -17.46 5.00
N ILE A 104 -8.93 -16.41 4.45
CA ILE A 104 -9.48 -16.40 3.09
C ILE A 104 -8.59 -15.52 2.22
N ILE A 105 -8.20 -16.01 1.04
CA ILE A 105 -7.44 -15.20 0.08
C ILE A 105 -8.34 -14.08 -0.45
N SER A 106 -7.97 -12.82 -0.21
CA SER A 106 -8.72 -11.63 -0.62
C SER A 106 -8.16 -10.96 -1.88
N GLU A 107 -6.87 -11.09 -2.15
CA GLU A 107 -6.22 -10.62 -3.39
C GLU A 107 -5.11 -11.60 -3.82
N VAL A 108 -4.85 -11.69 -5.13
CA VAL A 108 -3.84 -12.58 -5.72
C VAL A 108 -3.00 -11.77 -6.71
N GLY A 109 -1.68 -11.81 -6.56
CA GLY A 109 -0.74 -11.14 -7.44
C GLY A 109 -0.76 -11.71 -8.86
N GLU A 110 -0.53 -10.84 -9.86
CA GLU A 110 -0.58 -11.12 -11.31
C GLU A 110 0.13 -12.41 -11.77
N LYS A 111 1.22 -12.82 -11.09
CA LYS A 111 2.04 -13.97 -11.46
C LYS A 111 1.74 -15.24 -10.66
N VAL A 112 0.79 -15.20 -9.73
CA VAL A 112 0.41 -16.35 -8.90
C VAL A 112 -0.64 -17.19 -9.64
N THR A 113 -0.26 -18.39 -10.06
CA THR A 113 -1.13 -19.29 -10.85
C THR A 113 -1.78 -20.41 -10.04
N THR A 114 -1.30 -20.67 -8.83
CA THR A 114 -1.70 -21.82 -8.00
C THR A 114 -2.87 -21.53 -7.06
N TYR A 115 -3.20 -20.25 -6.83
CA TYR A 115 -4.17 -19.81 -5.84
C TYR A 115 -5.27 -18.95 -6.47
N LYS A 116 -6.42 -18.87 -5.81
CA LYS A 116 -7.58 -18.08 -6.23
C LYS A 116 -8.17 -17.35 -5.03
N VAL A 117 -8.74 -16.17 -5.29
CA VAL A 117 -9.53 -15.42 -4.31
C VAL A 117 -10.68 -16.30 -3.78
N MET A 118 -11.09 -16.09 -2.53
CA MET A 118 -12.03 -16.89 -1.74
C MET A 118 -11.57 -18.31 -1.35
N LEU A 119 -10.36 -18.75 -1.72
CA LEU A 119 -9.81 -20.01 -1.22
C LEU A 119 -9.44 -19.89 0.27
N LYS A 120 -9.72 -20.93 1.05
CA LYS A 120 -9.19 -21.06 2.42
C LYS A 120 -7.77 -21.59 2.39
N LEU A 121 -6.85 -20.89 3.05
CA LEU A 121 -5.43 -21.23 3.12
C LEU A 121 -4.97 -21.37 4.57
N PHE A 122 -3.99 -22.23 4.80
CA PHE A 122 -3.13 -22.22 5.99
C PHE A 122 -1.70 -21.99 5.52
N HIS A 123 -0.95 -21.12 6.21
CA HIS A 123 0.42 -20.80 5.87
C HIS A 123 1.27 -20.55 7.12
N SER A 124 2.54 -20.92 7.04
CA SER A 124 3.54 -20.77 8.12
C SER A 124 4.84 -20.23 7.53
N PHE A 125 5.37 -19.19 8.16
CA PHE A 125 6.56 -18.43 7.80
C PHE A 125 7.73 -18.83 8.72
N TYR A 126 8.67 -19.59 8.17
CA TYR A 126 9.94 -19.98 8.80
C TYR A 126 11.10 -19.79 7.82
#